data_AF-A0A8T5MVP6-F1
#
_entry.id   AF-A0A8T5MVP6-F1
#
_cell.length_a   1.000
_cell.length_b   1.000
_cell.length_c   1.000
_cell.angle_alpha   90.00
_cell.angle_beta   90.00
_cell.angle_gamma   90.00
#
_symmetry.space_group_name_H-M   'P 1'
#
loop_
_entity.id
_entity.type
_entity.pdbx_description
1 polymer ?
#
loop_
_entity_poly.entity_id
_entity_poly.type
_entity_poly.pdbx_seq_one_letter_code
_entity_poly.pdbx_strand_id
1 'polypeptide(L)' 'MKVGDRVKIKRGNITHTGIAMPSKGDFIVLKLDNGYNIGIKKDAKTFVLEKGKKIVPKKTSAPPINPSLPTVSILS' A
#
# COMPACT_ATOMS: atom_id res chain seq x y z
N MET A 1 2.78 -11.12 -8.01
CA MET A 1 2.50 -10.23 -6.85
C MET A 1 2.14 -8.85 -7.36
N LYS A 2 1.16 -8.18 -6.75
CA LYS A 2 0.81 -6.77 -6.99
C LYS A 2 0.93 -5.98 -5.68
N VAL A 3 1.07 -4.66 -5.77
CA VAL A 3 0.99 -3.78 -4.59
C VAL A 3 -0.34 -4.03 -3.86
N GLY A 4 -0.28 -4.15 -2.54
CA GLY A 4 -1.42 -4.46 -1.68
C GLY A 4 -1.71 -5.96 -1.50
N ASP A 5 -1.11 -6.86 -2.29
CA ASP A 5 -1.21 -8.30 -2.04
C ASP A 5 -0.56 -8.65 -0.69
N ARG A 6 -1.18 -9.57 0.06
CA ARG A 6 -0.52 -10.21 1.19
C ARG A 6 0.36 -11.33 0.66
N VAL A 7 1.65 -11.26 0.95
CA VAL A 7 2.66 -12.15 0.37
C VAL A 7 3.56 -12.75 1.44
N LYS A 8 4.05 -13.95 1.15
CA LYS A 8 5.12 -14.62 1.88
C LYS A 8 6.37 -14.63 0.99
N ILE A 9 7.49 -14.14 1.51
CA ILE A 9 8.77 -14.16 0.82
C ILE A 9 9.74 -15.05 1.59
N LYS A 10 10.37 -15.98 0.87
CA LYS A 10 11.37 -16.91 1.41
C LYS A 10 12.73 -16.64 0.79
N ARG A 11 13.73 -16.40 1.63
CA ARG A 11 15.14 -16.21 1.24
C ARG A 11 16.02 -17.05 2.16
N GLY A 12 16.58 -18.14 1.63
CA GLY A 12 17.25 -19.16 2.44
C GLY A 12 16.31 -19.72 3.52
N ASN A 13 16.74 -19.62 4.78
CA ASN A 13 15.97 -20.07 5.94
C ASN A 13 15.05 -18.98 6.53
N ILE A 14 15.11 -17.75 6.02
CA ILE A 14 14.31 -16.64 6.51
C ILE A 14 13.03 -16.53 5.70
N THR A 15 11.92 -16.35 6.41
CA THR A 15 10.60 -16.11 5.83
C THR A 15 10.03 -14.82 6.40
N HIS A 16 9.54 -13.95 5.52
CA HIS A 16 8.78 -12.76 5.90
C HIS A 16 7.37 -12.83 5.32
N THR A 17 6.41 -12.26 6.03
CA THR A 17 5.02 -12.16 5.57
C THR A 17 4.49 -10.76 5.88
N GLY A 18 3.67 -10.25 4.98
CA GLY A 18 3.08 -8.91 5.09
C GLY A 18 2.51 -8.43 3.77
N ILE A 19 2.32 -7.12 3.64
CA ILE A 19 1.72 -6.49 2.47
C ILE A 19 2.80 -5.97 1.53
N ALA A 20 2.69 -6.29 0.25
CA ALA A 20 3.58 -5.75 -0.78
C ALA A 20 3.35 -4.24 -0.95
N MET A 21 4.39 -3.44 -0.72
CA MET A 21 4.35 -1.98 -0.86
C MET A 21 4.94 -1.53 -2.21
N PRO A 22 4.58 -0.33 -2.70
CA PRO A 22 5.28 0.27 -3.83
C PRO A 22 6.78 0.36 -3.55
N SER A 23 7.61 0.01 -4.52
CA SER A 23 9.06 0.10 -4.44
C SER A 23 9.66 0.68 -5.72
N LYS A 24 10.85 1.28 -5.59
CA LYS A 24 11.69 1.70 -6.72
C LYS A 24 12.96 0.83 -6.72
N GLY A 25 13.47 0.50 -7.92
CA GLY A 25 14.68 -0.30 -8.08
C GLY A 25 14.47 -1.81 -7.89
N ASP A 26 15.53 -2.51 -7.45
CA ASP A 26 15.60 -3.98 -7.41
C ASP A 26 15.32 -4.63 -6.05
N PHE A 27 14.43 -3.97 -5.31
CA PHE A 27 13.93 -4.47 -4.02
C PHE A 27 12.42 -4.65 -4.05
N ILE A 28 11.96 -5.68 -3.34
CA ILE A 28 10.58 -5.86 -2.92
C ILE A 28 10.45 -5.21 -1.55
N VAL A 29 9.52 -4.25 -1.41
CA VAL A 29 9.23 -3.64 -0.11
C VAL A 29 8.00 -4.33 0.48
N LEU A 30 8.12 -4.72 1.75
CA LEU A 30 7.09 -5.43 2.50
C LEU A 30 6.76 -4.64 3.75
N LYS A 31 5.48 -4.34 3.97
CA LYS A 31 4.99 -3.86 5.25
C LYS A 31 4.63 -5.06 6.11
N LEU A 32 5.38 -5.27 7.18
CA LEU A 32 5.17 -6.32 8.16
C LEU A 32 3.93 -6.02 9.02
N ASP A 33 3.40 -7.05 9.68
CA ASP A 33 2.21 -6.91 10.55
C ASP A 33 2.46 -5.97 11.75
N ASN A 34 3.72 -5.81 12.16
CA ASN A 34 4.12 -4.84 13.19
C ASN A 34 4.20 -3.39 12.68
N GLY A 35 3.87 -3.13 11.41
CA GLY A 35 3.82 -1.79 10.82
C GLY A 35 5.11 -1.32 10.15
N TYR A 36 6.24 -2.01 10.33
CA TYR A 36 7.52 -1.64 9.71
C TYR A 36 7.61 -2.07 8.25
N ASN A 37 8.34 -1.28 7.46
CA ASN A 37 8.69 -1.62 6.09
C ASN A 37 10.08 -2.25 6.04
N ILE A 38 10.24 -3.34 5.30
CA ILE A 38 11.54 -3.97 5.01
C ILE A 38 11.76 -4.07 3.50
N GLY A 39 13.02 -3.92 3.08
CA GLY A 39 13.44 -4.13 1.69
C GLY A 39 14.11 -5.49 1.53
N ILE A 40 13.68 -6.27 0.55
CA ILE A 40 14.22 -7.61 0.23
C ILE A 40 14.66 -7.60 -1.22
N LYS A 41 15.86 -8.10 -1.54
CA LYS A 41 16.31 -8.25 -2.94
C LYS A 41 15.34 -9.14 -3.72
N LYS A 42 15.13 -8.86 -5.01
CA LYS A 42 14.19 -9.60 -5.88
C LYS A 42 14.59 -11.08 -6.13
N ASP A 43 15.77 -11.51 -5.69
CA ASP A 43 16.27 -12.89 -5.78
C ASP A 43 15.51 -13.90 -4.88
N ALA A 44 14.50 -13.45 -4.13
CA ALA A 44 13.73 -14.27 -3.20
C ALA A 44 12.48 -14.92 -3.81
N LYS A 45 12.14 -16.14 -3.34
CA LYS A 45 10.91 -16.83 -3.74
C LYS A 45 9.70 -16.15 -3.09
N THR A 46 8.74 -15.75 -3.91
CA THR A 46 7.54 -15.01 -3.47
C THR A 46 6.28 -15.81 -3.71
N PHE A 47 5.42 -15.88 -2.70
CA PHE A 47 4.13 -16.57 -2.73
C PHE A 47 3.02 -15.57 -2.37
N VAL A 48 1.97 -15.48 -3.20
CA VAL A 48 0.80 -14.66 -2.89
C VAL A 48 -0.13 -15.48 -2.01
N LEU A 49 -0.43 -14.97 -0.81
CA LEU A 49 -1.34 -15.61 0.14
C LEU A 49 -2.77 -15.07 -0.01
N GLU A 50 -2.90 -13.76 -0.21
CA GLU A 50 -4.19 -13.09 -0.40
C GLU A 50 -4.03 -11.96 -1.43
N LYS A 51 -5.06 -11.77 -2.25
CA LYS A 51 -5.10 -10.65 -3.19
C LYS A 51 -5.50 -9.36 -2.48
N GLY A 52 -4.74 -8.30 -2.76
CA GLY A 52 -5.05 -6.98 -2.24
C GLY A 52 -6.43 -6.51 -2.71
N LYS A 53 -7.21 -5.93 -1.81
CA LYS A 53 -8.48 -5.29 -2.16
C LYS A 53 -8.18 -3.92 -2.76
N LYS A 54 -8.73 -3.64 -3.95
CA LYS A 54 -8.74 -2.27 -4.47
C LYS A 54 -9.71 -1.46 -3.60
N ILE A 55 -9.17 -0.55 -2.80
CA ILE A 55 -9.99 0.47 -2.13
C ILE A 55 -10.40 1.45 -3.21
N VAL A 56 -11.69 1.45 -3.56
CA VAL A 56 -12.26 2.47 -4.42
C VAL A 56 -12.48 3.69 -3.53
N PRO A 57 -11.92 4.87 -3.85
CA PRO A 57 -12.20 6.09 -3.10
C PRO A 57 -13.72 6.30 -3.08
N LYS A 58 -14.29 6.51 -1.90
CA LYS A 58 -15.69 6.87 -1.80
C LYS A 58 -15.84 8.22 -2.50
N LYS A 59 -16.58 8.26 -3.61
CA LYS A 59 -16.92 9.53 -4.25
C LYS A 59 -17.77 10.33 -3.26
N THR A 60 -17.20 11.38 -2.70
CA THR A 60 -17.94 12.38 -1.95
C THR A 60 -18.35 13.49 -2.90
N SER A 61 -19.62 13.88 -2.85
CA SER A 61 -20.07 15.12 -3.47
C SER A 61 -19.47 16.31 -2.71
N ALA A 62 -19.35 17.45 -3.40
CA ALA A 62 -19.08 18.69 -2.70
C ALA A 62 -20.17 18.91 -1.63
N PRO A 63 -19.80 19.43 -0.44
CA PRO A 63 -20.79 19.83 0.55
C PRO A 63 -21.68 20.95 -0.02
N PRO A 64 -22.92 21.09 0.47
CA PRO A 64 -23.77 22.20 0.09
C PRO A 64 -23.11 23.54 0.46
N ILE A 65 -23.27 24.53 -0.42
CA ILE A 65 -22.75 25.89 -0.21
C ILE A 65 -23.64 26.60 0.81
N ASN A 66 -23.02 27.17 1.85
CA ASN A 66 -23.70 28.05 2.80
C ASN A 66 -23.43 29.53 2.43
N PRO A 67 -24.43 30.29 1.97
CA PRO A 67 -24.27 31.70 1.62
C PRO A 67 -23.87 32.62 2.79
N SER A 68 -24.05 32.18 4.04
CA SER A 68 -23.70 32.97 5.23
C SER A 68 -22.22 32.91 5.58
N LEU A 69 -21.43 32.08 4.89
CA LEU A 69 -20.01 31.90 5.16
C LEU A 69 -19.16 32.48 4.02
N PRO A 70 -17.98 33.04 4.32
CA PRO A 70 -17.07 33.53 3.29
C PRO A 70 -16.52 32.38 2.44
N THR A 71 -16.41 32.62 1.13
CA THR A 71 -15.77 31.68 0.21
C THR A 71 -14.25 31.73 0.39
N VAL A 72 -13.63 30.57 0.59
CA VAL A 72 -12.17 30.42 0.68
C VAL A 72 -11.69 29.50 -0.42
N SER A 73 -10.60 29.88 -1.09
CA SER A 73 -9.92 29.04 -2.08
C SER A 73 -8.79 28.25 -1.43
N ILE A 74 -8.73 26.94 -1.69
CA ILE A 74 -7.60 26.08 -1.31
C ILE A 74 -6.75 25.88 -2.57
N LEU A 75 -5.53 26.41 -2.56
CA LEU A 75 -4.56 26.20 -3.63
C LEU A 75 -3.67 25.00 -3.27
N SER A 76 -3.30 24.19 -4.27
CA SER A 76 -2.47 22.99 -4.14
C SER A 76 -1.19 23.12 -4.94
#